data_AF-A0A919A4I2-F1
#
_entry.id   AF-A0A919A4I2-F1
#
_cell.length_a   1.000
_cell.length_b   1.000
_cell.length_c   1.000
_cell.angle_alpha   90.00
_cell.angle_beta   90.00
_cell.angle_gamma   90.00
#
_symmetry.space_group_name_H-M   'P 1'
#
loop_
_entity.id
_entity.type
_entity.pdbx_description
1 polymer ?
#
loop_
_entity_poly.entity_id
_entity_poly.type
_entity_poly.pdbx_seq_one_letter_code
_entity_poly.pdbx_strand_id
1 'polypeptide(L)'
;MTPARRTMHALNLTAGVTTLTAAHLATHHWAAAIPAVLAAGVLLTIADTYRWDDQHTHRAAADDLDAACCETWWTSLGADHDHTCPTRQTRSHAA
;
A
#
# COMPACT_ATOMS: atom_id res chain seq x y z
N MET A 1 2.43 14.26 -0.23
CA MET A 1 3.05 13.09 -0.92
C MET A 1 4.24 12.63 -0.09
N THR A 2 4.15 11.43 0.50
CA THR A 2 5.21 10.86 1.37
C THR A 2 6.48 10.59 0.56
N PRO A 3 7.67 10.57 1.20
CA PRO A 3 8.92 10.21 0.53
C PRO A 3 8.82 8.84 -0.19
N ALA A 4 8.17 7.85 0.43
CA ALA A 4 7.90 6.54 -0.16
C ALA A 4 7.05 6.60 -1.45
N ARG A 5 6.05 7.48 -1.51
CA ARG A 5 5.27 7.68 -2.75
C ARG A 5 6.08 8.34 -3.86
N ARG A 6 7.02 9.23 -3.52
CA ARG A 6 7.91 9.87 -4.51
C ARG A 6 8.89 8.85 -5.10
N THR A 7 9.50 8.01 -4.26
CA THR A 7 10.41 6.95 -4.72
C THR A 7 9.66 5.93 -5.57
N MET A 8 8.49 5.46 -5.13
CA MET A 8 7.64 4.55 -5.92
C MET A 8 7.29 5.14 -7.30
N HIS A 9 6.91 6.42 -7.35
CA HIS A 9 6.59 7.08 -8.62
C HIS A 9 7.82 7.17 -9.55
N ALA A 10 8.98 7.55 -9.01
CA ALA A 10 10.23 7.59 -9.78
C ALA A 10 10.63 6.20 -10.30
N LEU A 11 10.47 5.15 -9.49
CA LEU A 11 10.73 3.77 -9.89
C LEU A 11 9.80 3.31 -11.01
N ASN A 12 8.50 3.60 -10.91
CA ASN A 12 7.53 3.27 -11.95
C ASN A 12 7.82 3.99 -13.28
N LEU A 13 8.19 5.27 -13.23
CA LEU A 13 8.60 6.02 -14.43
C LEU A 13 9.86 5.42 -15.05
N THR A 14 10.86 5.11 -14.23
CA THR A 14 12.12 4.51 -14.70
C THR A 14 11.86 3.14 -15.32
N ALA A 15 11.07 2.29 -14.65
CA ALA A 15 10.68 0.98 -15.18
C ALA A 15 9.98 1.10 -16.53
N GLY A 16 9.02 2.04 -16.67
CA GLY A 16 8.33 2.29 -17.93
C GLY A 16 9.28 2.69 -19.07
N VAL A 17 10.22 3.61 -18.81
CA VAL A 17 11.24 4.01 -19.78
C VAL A 17 12.15 2.83 -20.14
N THR A 18 12.55 2.02 -19.16
CA THR A 18 13.38 0.83 -19.40
C THR A 18 12.64 -0.22 -20.22
N THR A 19 11.35 -0.45 -19.98
CA THR A 19 10.52 -1.37 -20.78
C THR A 19 10.38 -0.90 -22.23
N LEU A 20 10.15 0.40 -22.46
CA LEU A 20 10.09 0.96 -23.81
C LEU A 20 11.43 0.81 -24.53
N THR A 21 12.53 1.08 -23.83
CA THR A 21 13.89 0.87 -24.34
C THR A 21 14.13 -0.60 -24.69
N ALA A 22 13.70 -1.52 -23.82
CA ALA A 22 13.82 -2.96 -24.06
C ALA A 22 13.02 -3.40 -25.30
N ALA A 23 11.79 -2.89 -25.47
CA ALA A 23 10.96 -3.17 -26.64
C ALA A 23 11.61 -2.66 -27.94
N HIS A 24 12.20 -1.46 -27.92
CA HIS A 24 12.94 -0.94 -29.06
C HIS A 24 14.17 -1.82 -29.37
N LEU A 25 14.96 -2.17 -28.37
CA LEU A 25 16.13 -3.05 -28.53
C LEU A 25 15.73 -4.43 -29.03
N ALA A 26 14.58 -4.97 -28.65
CA ALA A 26 14.10 -6.26 -29.15
C ALA A 26 13.94 -6.29 -30.68
N THR A 27 13.69 -5.13 -31.31
CA THR A 27 13.53 -5.02 -32.77
C THR A 27 14.84 -4.93 -33.54
N HIS A 28 15.96 -4.55 -32.90
CA HIS A 28 17.25 -4.29 -33.59
C HIS A 28 18.39 -5.13 -33.04
N HIS A 29 18.41 -5.37 -31.72
CA HIS A 29 19.45 -6.06 -30.97
C HIS A 29 18.83 -6.90 -29.84
N TRP A 30 18.23 -8.04 -30.21
CA TRP A 30 17.47 -8.89 -29.27
C TRP A 30 18.26 -9.29 -28.01
N ALA A 31 19.57 -9.54 -28.13
CA ALA A 31 20.43 -9.87 -26.98
C ALA A 31 20.56 -8.72 -25.98
N ALA A 32 20.54 -7.47 -26.44
CA ALA A 32 20.59 -6.28 -25.58
C ALA A 32 19.23 -5.98 -24.90
N ALA A 33 18.14 -6.54 -25.40
CA ALA A 33 16.82 -6.40 -24.77
C ALA A 33 16.70 -7.18 -23.45
N ILE A 34 17.37 -8.33 -23.34
CA ILE A 34 17.34 -9.20 -22.15
C ILE A 34 17.71 -8.44 -20.87
N PRO A 35 18.89 -7.78 -20.76
CA PRO A 35 19.24 -7.05 -19.54
C PRO A 35 18.29 -5.88 -19.26
N ALA A 36 17.75 -5.22 -20.30
CA ALA A 36 16.79 -4.13 -20.13
C ALA A 36 15.46 -4.63 -19.55
N VAL A 37 14.95 -5.79 -20.01
CA VAL A 37 13.75 -6.42 -19.42
C VAL A 37 13.99 -6.78 -17.95
N LEU A 38 15.14 -7.37 -17.63
CA LEU A 38 15.48 -7.72 -16.24
C LEU A 38 15.55 -6.47 -15.35
N ALA A 39 16.18 -5.40 -15.82
CA ALA A 39 16.25 -4.14 -15.08
C ALA A 39 14.86 -3.54 -14.82
N ALA A 40 13.98 -3.53 -15.83
CA ALA A 40 12.60 -3.08 -15.65
C ALA A 40 11.84 -3.93 -14.61
N GLY A 41 12.01 -5.27 -14.67
CA GLY A 41 11.41 -6.19 -13.70
C GLY A 41 11.85 -5.91 -12.26
N VAL A 42 13.15 -5.71 -12.04
CA VAL A 42 13.68 -5.37 -10.70
C VAL A 42 13.09 -4.06 -10.18
N LEU A 43 13.01 -3.03 -11.02
CA LEU A 43 12.43 -1.74 -10.63
C LEU A 43 10.96 -1.86 -10.22
N LEU A 44 10.18 -2.66 -10.95
CA LEU A 44 8.77 -2.94 -10.62
C LEU A 44 8.63 -3.71 -9.30
N THR A 45 9.48 -4.72 -9.07
CA THR A 45 9.48 -5.47 -7.80
C THR A 45 9.79 -4.55 -6.61
N ILE A 46 10.77 -3.66 -6.75
CA ILE A 46 11.10 -2.71 -5.67
C ILE A 46 9.93 -1.74 -5.45
N ALA A 47 9.31 -1.22 -6.52
CA ALA A 47 8.14 -0.35 -6.40
C ALA A 47 6.97 -1.05 -5.70
N ASP A 48 6.78 -2.36 -5.94
CA ASP A 48 5.76 -3.16 -5.27
C ASP A 48 6.03 -3.32 -3.77
N THR A 49 7.28 -3.52 -3.37
CA THR A 49 7.67 -3.55 -1.95
C THR A 49 7.29 -2.25 -1.24
N TYR A 50 7.53 -1.09 -1.85
CA TYR A 50 7.11 0.21 -1.29
C TYR A 50 5.59 0.33 -1.19
N ARG A 51 4.84 -0.20 -2.16
CA ARG A 51 3.38 -0.21 -2.14
C ARG A 51 2.85 -1.09 -1.01
N TRP A 52 3.45 -2.26 -0.81
CA TRP A 52 3.07 -3.18 0.26
C TRP A 52 3.30 -2.56 1.65
N ASP A 53 4.43 -1.88 1.83
CA ASP A 53 4.78 -1.18 3.08
C ASP A 53 3.82 -0.01 3.40
N ASP A 54 3.49 0.84 2.41
CA ASP A 54 2.50 1.93 2.57
C ASP A 54 1.15 1.36 2.99
N GLN A 55 0.70 0.27 2.35
CA GLN A 55 -0.55 -0.38 2.71
C GLN A 55 -0.51 -1.04 4.09
N HIS A 56 0.61 -1.66 4.49
CA HIS A 56 0.75 -2.27 5.80
C HIS A 56 0.68 -1.22 6.90
N THR A 57 1.37 -0.09 6.71
CA THR A 57 1.32 1.06 7.62
C THR A 57 -0.09 1.65 7.72
N HIS A 58 -0.78 1.80 6.59
CA HIS A 58 -2.16 2.30 6.59
C HIS A 58 -3.15 1.34 7.27
N ARG A 59 -2.97 0.03 7.11
CA ARG A 59 -3.79 -0.99 7.78
C ARG A 59 -3.53 -0.98 9.28
N ALA A 60 -2.28 -0.99 9.71
CA ALA A 60 -1.92 -0.93 11.14
C ALA A 60 -2.49 0.34 11.81
N ALA A 61 -2.39 1.50 11.14
CA ALA A 61 -2.96 2.74 11.66
C ALA A 61 -4.50 2.72 11.75
N ALA A 62 -5.17 2.00 10.84
CA ALA A 62 -6.62 1.81 10.91
C ALA A 62 -7.00 0.88 12.08
N ASP A 63 -6.27 -0.23 12.25
CA ASP A 63 -6.49 -1.17 13.34
C ASP A 63 -6.28 -0.50 14.72
N ASP A 64 -5.24 0.34 14.85
CA ASP A 64 -4.98 1.12 16.06
C ASP A 64 -6.11 2.13 16.37
N LEU A 65 -6.66 2.75 15.33
CA LEU A 65 -7.77 3.71 15.48
C LEU A 65 -9.07 2.99 15.89
N ASP A 66 -9.34 1.83 15.28
CA ASP A 66 -10.48 0.98 15.63
C ASP A 66 -10.37 0.48 17.08
N ALA A 67 -9.17 0.07 17.52
CA ALA A 67 -8.92 -0.32 18.91
C ALA A 67 -9.15 0.85 19.88
N ALA A 68 -8.63 2.04 19.58
CA ALA A 68 -8.82 3.23 20.41
C ALA A 68 -10.31 3.64 20.50
N CYS A 69 -11.06 3.53 19.42
CA CYS A 69 -12.51 3.76 19.39
C CYS A 69 -13.24 2.79 20.34
N CYS A 70 -12.92 1.50 20.26
CA CYS A 70 -13.52 0.46 21.10
C CYS A 70 -13.20 0.66 22.59
N GLU A 71 -11.95 0.98 22.95
CA GLU A 71 -11.54 1.23 24.33
C GLU A 71 -12.22 2.49 24.92
N THR A 72 -12.31 3.56 24.12
CA THR A 72 -13.02 4.78 24.53
C THR A 72 -14.49 4.50 24.77
N TRP A 73 -15.13 3.73 23.88
CA TRP A 73 -16.52 3.34 24.06
C TRP A 73 -16.74 2.48 25.31
N TRP A 74 -15.90 1.47 25.53
CA TRP A 74 -16.03 0.59 26.70
C TRP A 74 -15.99 1.38 28.03
N THR A 75 -15.14 2.40 28.11
CA THR A 75 -14.98 3.25 29.30
C THR A 75 -16.05 4.33 29.45
N SER A 76 -16.80 4.64 28.39
CA SER A 76 -17.78 5.74 28.37
C SER A 76 -19.12 5.48 29.08
N LEU A 77 -19.25 4.43 29.91
CA LEU A 77 -20.42 4.16 30.78
C LEU A 77 -21.80 4.26 30.08
N GLY A 78 -21.87 3.88 28.80
CA GLY A 78 -23.13 3.85 28.04
C GLY A 78 -23.31 4.96 27.01
N ALA A 79 -22.25 5.69 26.63
CA ALA A 79 -22.30 6.47 25.40
C ALA A 79 -22.44 5.51 24.20
N ASP A 80 -23.20 5.93 23.19
CA ASP A 80 -23.40 5.14 21.98
C ASP A 80 -22.06 4.97 21.25
N HIS A 81 -21.74 3.72 20.91
CA HIS A 81 -20.61 3.42 20.03
C HIS A 81 -20.86 4.06 18.67
N ASP A 82 -19.80 4.61 18.05
CA ASP A 82 -19.92 5.17 16.71
C ASP A 82 -20.56 4.13 15.76
N HIS A 83 -21.67 4.52 15.14
CA HIS A 83 -22.44 3.67 14.24
C HIS A 83 -21.66 3.29 12.98
N THR A 84 -20.57 4.00 12.69
CA THR A 84 -19.66 3.73 11.57
C THR A 84 -18.52 2.76 11.92
N CYS A 85 -18.36 2.38 13.19
CA CYS A 85 -17.27 1.48 13.59
C CYS A 85 -17.50 0.05 13.06
N PRO A 86 -16.52 -0.54 12.34
CA PRO A 86 -16.67 -1.86 11.73
C PRO A 86 -16.69 -3.01 12.76
N THR A 87 -16.12 -2.80 13.94
CA THR A 87 -16.05 -3.78 15.04
C THR A 87 -17.17 -3.62 16.05
N ARG A 88 -18.21 -2.83 15.73
CA ARG A 88 -19.33 -2.53 16.64
C ARG A 88 -19.97 -3.82 17.18
N GLN A 89 -19.73 -4.07 18.46
CA GLN A 89 -20.49 -5.04 19.24
C GLN A 89 -21.61 -4.29 19.95
N THR A 90 -22.87 -4.64 19.69
CA THR A 90 -23.99 -4.11 20.47
C THR A 90 -23.89 -4.67 21.88
N ARG A 91 -23.58 -3.83 22.87
CA ARG A 91 -23.76 -4.19 24.27
C ARG A 91 -25.26 -4.37 24.49
N SER A 92 -25.73 -5.62 24.51
CA SER A 92 -27.09 -5.92 24.94
C SER A 92 -27.19 -5.46 26.39
N HIS A 93 -27.97 -4.40 26.63
CA HIS A 93 -28.36 -3.95 27.96
C HIS A 93 -29.07 -5.12 28.65
N ALA A 94 -28.34 -5.92 29.43
CA ALA A 94 -28.95 -6.77 30.43
C ALA A 94 -29.34 -5.83 31.58
N ALA A 95 -30.64 -5.52 31.61
CA ALA A 95 -31.31 -4.71 32.62
C ALA A 95 -31.28 -5.38 34.00
#